data_AF-A0A158KIZ1-F1
#
_entry.id   AF-A0A158KIZ1-F1
#
_cell.length_a   1.000
_cell.length_b   1.000
_cell.length_c   1.000
_cell.angle_alpha   90.00
_cell.angle_beta   90.00
_cell.angle_gamma   90.00
#
_symmetry.space_group_name_H-M   'P 1'
#
loop_
_entity.id
_entity.type
_entity.pdbx_description
1 polymer ?
#
loop_
_entity_poly.entity_id
_entity_poly.type
_entity_poly.pdbx_seq_one_letter_code
_entity_poly.pdbx_strand_id
1 'polypeptide(L)'
;MVLLTADDMGRANAAIDLQPRARQNVVFELGYFAGKLGRANVCAVYEHGVELPSDLAGLTYVSFDPAGHWRVAFAKELKAAGYTVDMNKAM
;
A
#
# COMPACT_ATOMS: atom_id res chain seq x y z
N MET A 1 7.84 1.21 -2.38
CA MET A 1 6.80 0.75 -1.41
C MET A 1 6.29 1.97 -0.68
N VAL A 2 5.00 2.03 -0.38
CA VAL A 2 4.40 3.07 0.50
C VAL A 2 3.61 2.35 1.60
N LEU A 3 3.65 2.87 2.83
CA LEU A 3 2.94 2.30 3.97
C LEU A 3 1.68 3.13 4.26
N LEU A 4 0.51 2.48 4.28
CA LEU A 4 -0.78 3.09 4.57
C LEU A 4 -1.24 2.64 5.97
N THR A 5 -0.96 3.44 6.99
CA THR A 5 -1.40 3.22 8.38
C THR A 5 -2.62 4.07 8.73
N ALA A 6 -3.34 3.69 9.78
CA ALA A 6 -4.54 4.39 10.27
C ALA A 6 -4.23 5.71 11.01
N ASP A 7 -3.47 6.60 10.38
CA ASP A 7 -2.96 7.83 11.01
C ASP A 7 -4.02 8.95 11.09
N ASP A 8 -4.99 8.96 10.18
CA ASP A 8 -6.08 9.94 10.11
C ASP A 8 -7.45 9.25 10.11
N MET A 9 -8.51 10.01 10.40
CA MET A 9 -9.90 9.60 10.22
C MET A 9 -10.57 10.49 9.17
N GLY A 10 -11.38 9.90 8.28
CA GLY A 10 -12.09 10.64 7.24
C GLY A 10 -13.32 9.90 6.72
N ARG A 11 -14.10 10.56 5.87
CA ARG A 11 -15.25 9.92 5.21
C ARG A 11 -15.59 10.64 3.91
N ALA A 12 -16.23 9.93 2.99
CA ALA A 12 -16.95 10.56 1.89
C ALA A 12 -18.12 11.39 2.44
N ASN A 13 -18.50 12.45 1.73
CA ASN A 13 -19.62 13.31 2.15
C ASN A 13 -20.92 12.54 2.37
N ALA A 14 -21.17 11.49 1.58
CA ALA A 14 -22.35 10.64 1.66
C ALA A 14 -22.29 9.57 2.76
N ALA A 15 -21.12 9.31 3.35
CA ALA A 15 -20.97 8.36 4.46
C ALA A 15 -21.32 9.03 5.80
N ILE A 16 -21.83 8.27 6.76
CA ILE A 16 -22.15 8.79 8.10
C ILE A 16 -20.93 8.69 9.02
N ASP A 17 -20.30 7.51 9.03
CA ASP A 17 -19.22 7.19 9.95
C ASP A 17 -17.85 7.59 9.40
N LEU A 18 -16.97 8.04 10.30
CA LEU A 18 -15.56 8.21 10.01
C LEU A 18 -14.89 6.83 9.87
N GLN A 19 -14.02 6.70 8.90
CA GLN A 19 -13.19 5.53 8.64
C GLN A 19 -11.71 5.87 8.87
N PRO A 20 -10.91 4.91 9.37
CA PRO A 20 -9.46 5.03 9.40
C PRO A 20 -8.93 5.20 7.97
N ARG A 21 -7.97 6.11 7.78
CA ARG A 21 -7.33 6.30 6.48
C ARG A 21 -5.87 6.73 6.64
N ALA A 22 -5.07 6.51 5.60
CA ALA A 22 -3.72 7.03 5.53
C ALA A 22 -3.71 8.56 5.46
N ARG A 23 -2.63 9.17 5.97
CA ARG A 23 -2.43 10.62 5.84
C ARG A 23 -2.45 11.06 4.38
N GLN A 24 -2.97 12.26 4.14
CA GLN A 24 -3.12 12.78 2.78
C GLN A 24 -1.79 12.95 2.04
N ASN A 25 -0.70 13.29 2.74
CA ASN A 25 0.62 13.35 2.12
C ASN A 25 1.10 11.96 1.68
N VAL A 26 0.79 10.91 2.42
CA VAL A 26 1.13 9.52 2.06
C VAL A 26 0.35 9.07 0.83
N VAL A 27 -0.95 9.40 0.75
CA VAL A 27 -1.76 9.14 -0.44
C VAL A 27 -1.23 9.90 -1.67
N PHE A 28 -0.80 11.15 -1.48
CA PHE A 28 -0.16 11.93 -2.53
C PHE A 28 1.14 11.29 -3.02
N GLU A 29 2.02 10.87 -2.11
CA GLU A 29 3.27 10.17 -2.43
C GLU A 29 3.02 8.88 -3.21
N LEU A 30 2.00 8.10 -2.83
CA LEU A 30 1.58 6.90 -3.56
C LEU A 30 1.22 7.21 -5.01
N GLY A 31 0.38 8.23 -5.23
CA GLY A 31 0.00 8.68 -6.57
C GLY A 31 1.20 9.21 -7.37
N TYR A 32 2.06 10.00 -6.73
CA TYR A 32 3.27 10.54 -7.34
C TYR A 32 4.22 9.43 -7.80
N PHE A 33 4.49 8.44 -6.94
CA PHE A 33 5.34 7.31 -7.31
C PHE A 33 4.71 6.46 -8.41
N ALA A 34 3.39 6.24 -8.38
CA ALA A 34 2.69 5.52 -9.43
C ALA A 34 2.85 6.19 -10.80
N GLY A 35 2.78 7.52 -10.84
CA GLY A 35 3.02 8.30 -12.07
C GLY A 35 4.49 8.33 -12.49
N LYS A 36 5.42 8.45 -11.54
CA LYS A 36 6.85 8.62 -11.82
C LYS A 36 7.57 7.31 -12.16
N LEU A 37 7.26 6.23 -11.44
CA LEU A 37 7.91 4.92 -11.56
C LEU A 37 7.07 3.94 -12.39
N GLY A 38 5.81 4.26 -12.65
CA GLY A 38 4.84 3.35 -13.26
C GLY A 38 4.18 2.45 -12.23
N ARG A 39 2.90 2.13 -12.46
CA ARG A 39 2.05 1.38 -11.53
C ARG A 39 2.64 0.02 -11.13
N ALA A 40 3.25 -0.70 -12.07
CA ALA A 40 3.86 -2.03 -11.83
C ALA A 40 5.08 -1.99 -10.89
N ASN A 41 5.68 -0.82 -10.67
CA ASN A 41 6.86 -0.65 -9.82
C ASN A 41 6.51 -0.08 -8.44
N VAL A 42 5.21 0.02 -8.11
CA VAL A 42 4.72 0.60 -6.87
C VAL A 42 3.77 -0.37 -6.18
N CYS A 43 4.12 -0.69 -4.93
CA CYS A 43 3.32 -1.52 -4.04
C CYS A 43 3.00 -0.71 -2.77
N ALA A 44 1.74 -0.74 -2.34
CA ALA A 44 1.30 -0.22 -1.07
C ALA A 44 1.15 -1.36 -0.06
N VAL A 45 1.75 -1.22 1.12
CA VAL A 45 1.46 -2.08 2.27
C VAL A 45 0.48 -1.32 3.14
N TYR A 46 -0.63 -1.94 3.53
CA TYR A 46 -1.70 -1.23 4.25
C TYR A 46 -2.15 -1.94 5.51
N GLU A 47 -2.44 -1.19 6.55
CA GLU A 47 -3.04 -1.70 7.78
C GLU A 47 -4.51 -2.10 7.55
N HIS A 48 -4.93 -3.21 8.16
CA HIS A 48 -6.30 -3.69 7.99
C HIS A 48 -7.33 -2.67 8.48
N GLY A 49 -8.37 -2.42 7.68
CA GLY A 49 -9.43 -1.44 8.00
C GLY A 49 -9.13 -0.01 7.55
N VAL A 50 -7.94 0.28 7.02
CA VAL A 50 -7.64 1.57 6.38
C VAL A 50 -8.36 1.70 5.04
N GLU A 51 -9.02 2.83 4.82
CA GLU A 51 -9.64 3.19 3.53
C GLU A 51 -8.57 3.26 2.43
N LEU A 52 -8.78 2.50 1.35
CA LEU A 52 -7.90 2.51 0.19
C LEU A 52 -8.41 3.49 -0.88
N PRO A 53 -7.54 4.35 -1.45
CA PRO A 53 -7.94 5.33 -2.46
C PRO A 53 -8.38 4.66 -3.76
N SER A 54 -9.65 4.81 -4.13
CA SER A 54 -10.27 4.16 -5.30
C SER A 54 -9.61 4.53 -6.63
N ASP A 55 -9.18 5.79 -6.80
CA ASP A 55 -8.46 6.25 -8.00
C ASP A 55 -7.12 5.52 -8.23
N LEU A 56 -6.59 4.92 -7.16
CA LEU A 56 -5.34 4.16 -7.16
C LEU A 56 -5.56 2.64 -7.06
N ALA A 57 -6.80 2.15 -7.16
CA ALA A 57 -7.13 0.73 -7.02
C ALA A 57 -6.38 -0.21 -7.99
N GLY A 58 -5.85 0.31 -9.11
CA GLY A 58 -5.00 -0.45 -10.05
C GLY A 58 -3.53 -0.62 -9.62
N LEU A 59 -3.17 -0.27 -8.39
CA LEU A 59 -1.85 -0.56 -7.79
C LEU A 59 -1.85 -1.91 -7.07
N THR A 60 -0.66 -2.44 -6.79
CA THR A 60 -0.54 -3.61 -5.92
C THR A 60 -0.71 -3.19 -4.45
N TYR A 61 -1.61 -3.89 -3.74
CA TYR A 61 -1.85 -3.71 -2.32
C TYR A 61 -1.54 -5.01 -1.56
N VAL A 62 -0.77 -4.90 -0.50
CA VAL A 62 -0.44 -6.00 0.41
C VAL A 62 -0.94 -5.64 1.80
N SER A 63 -1.81 -6.46 2.36
CA SER A 63 -2.24 -6.27 3.75
C SER A 63 -1.05 -6.46 4.66
N PHE A 64 -0.81 -5.48 5.54
CA PHE A 64 0.08 -5.63 6.67
C PHE A 64 -0.49 -6.69 7.60
N ASP A 65 0.39 -7.56 8.07
CA ASP A 65 0.07 -8.64 8.98
C ASP A 65 1.20 -8.74 10.02
N PRO A 66 0.88 -8.73 11.33
CA PRO A 66 1.88 -8.86 12.39
C PRO A 66 2.69 -10.16 12.33
N ALA A 67 2.12 -11.24 11.79
CA ALA A 67 2.86 -12.50 11.60
C ALA A 67 3.89 -12.43 10.45
N GLY A 68 3.97 -11.29 9.74
CA GLY A 68 5.05 -10.99 8.82
C GLY A 68 4.86 -11.53 7.40
N HIS A 69 3.71 -12.15 7.09
CA HIS A 69 3.45 -12.74 5.77
C HIS A 69 3.52 -11.72 4.62
N TRP A 70 3.29 -10.44 4.91
CA TRP A 70 3.41 -9.34 3.96
C TRP A 70 4.81 -9.23 3.33
N ARG A 71 5.87 -9.65 4.04
CA ARG A 71 7.26 -9.60 3.55
C ARG A 71 7.46 -10.52 2.35
N VAL A 72 6.86 -11.71 2.40
CA VAL A 72 6.92 -12.68 1.30
C VAL A 72 6.14 -12.17 0.09
N ALA A 73 4.96 -11.59 0.31
CA ALA A 73 4.19 -10.98 -0.77
C ALA A 73 4.97 -9.82 -1.42
N PHE A 74 5.55 -8.92 -0.62
CA PHE A 74 6.35 -7.82 -1.11
C PHE A 74 7.62 -8.28 -1.86
N ALA A 75 8.30 -9.31 -1.35
CA ALA A 75 9.47 -9.89 -2.02
C ALA A 75 9.13 -10.49 -3.40
N LYS A 76 7.94 -11.06 -3.57
CA LYS A 76 7.45 -11.54 -4.88
C LYS A 76 7.25 -10.38 -5.85
N GLU A 77 6.65 -9.27 -5.39
CA GLU A 77 6.47 -8.06 -6.21
C GLU A 77 7.82 -7.46 -6.64
N LEU A 78 8.80 -7.39 -5.73
CA LEU A 78 10.15 -6.95 -6.07
C LEU A 78 10.80 -7.83 -7.15
N LYS A 79 10.65 -9.15 -7.07
CA LYS A 79 11.11 -10.05 -8.14
C LYS A 79 10.39 -9.80 -9.46
N ALA A 80 9.07 -9.60 -9.43
CA ALA A 80 8.28 -9.32 -10.63
C ALA A 80 8.69 -7.99 -11.30
N ALA A 81 9.11 -7.00 -10.50
CA ALA A 81 9.68 -5.74 -10.97
C ALA A 81 11.15 -5.86 -11.44
N GLY A 82 11.75 -7.05 -11.42
CA GLY A 82 13.09 -7.33 -11.94
C GLY A 82 14.23 -7.16 -10.93
N TYR A 83 13.94 -7.00 -9.64
CA TYR A 83 14.98 -6.93 -8.60
C TYR A 83 15.50 -8.32 -8.21
N THR A 84 16.80 -8.42 -7.94
CA THR A 84 17.41 -9.62 -7.33
C THR A 84 17.05 -9.68 -5.85
N VAL A 85 16.15 -10.59 -5.48
CA VAL A 85 15.70 -10.77 -4.09
C VAL A 85 16.03 -12.17 -3.59
N ASP A 86 16.71 -12.23 -2.44
CA ASP A 86 16.89 -13.46 -1.66
C ASP A 86 15.64 -13.73 -0.81
N MET A 87 14.87 -14.74 -1.20
CA MET A 87 13.61 -15.07 -0.52
C MET A 87 13.82 -15.58 0.90
N ASN A 88 15.00 -16.12 1.23
CA ASN A 88 15.29 -16.60 2.59
C ASN A 88 15.36 -15.44 3.60
N LYS A 89 15.63 -14.21 3.15
CA LYS A 89 15.61 -13.01 3.99
C LYS A 89 14.21 -12.43 4.19
N ALA A 90 13.23 -12.89 3.41
CA ALA A 90 11.85 -12.44 3.48
C ALA A 90 10.97 -13.37 4.35
N MET A 91 11.52 -14.51 4.78
CA MET A 91 10.90 -15.51 5.65
C MET A 91 11.28 -15.29 7.12
#